data_AF-A0A3A0EMR4-F1
#
_entry.id   AF-A0A3A0EMR4-F1
#
_cell.length_a   1.000
_cell.length_b   1.000
_cell.length_c   1.000
_cell.angle_alpha   90.00
_cell.angle_beta   90.00
_cell.angle_gamma   90.00
#
_symmetry.space_group_name_H-M   'P 1'
#
loop_
_entity.id
_entity.type
_entity.pdbx_description
1 polymer ?
#
loop_
_entity_poly.entity_id
_entity_poly.type
_entity_poly.pdbx_seq_one_letter_code
_entity_poly.pdbx_strand_id
1 'polypeptide(L)' 'IDARSFTLEPLFDDQELDTRATTGVVYWEGAVRVLEHGAVVGRGYLELTGYEGRVIF' A
#
# COMPACT_ATOMS: atom_id res chain seq x y z
N ILE A 1 6.10 -22.37 -14.37
CA ILE A 1 6.02 -21.75 -13.03
C ILE A 1 4.58 -21.29 -12.89
N ASP A 2 3.81 -21.86 -11.97
CA ASP A 2 2.46 -21.33 -11.68
C ASP A 2 2.58 -19.97 -11.01
N ALA A 3 1.78 -19.01 -11.47
CA ALA A 3 1.73 -17.67 -10.89
C ALA A 3 0.79 -17.68 -9.68
N ARG A 4 1.28 -17.18 -8.54
CA ARG A 4 0.46 -16.95 -7.34
C ARG A 4 -0.14 -15.55 -7.40
N SER A 5 -1.39 -15.41 -6.95
CA SER A 5 -2.10 -14.13 -6.91
C SER A 5 -2.45 -13.80 -5.46
N PHE A 6 -2.20 -12.56 -5.07
CA PHE A 6 -2.49 -12.06 -3.73
C PHE A 6 -3.34 -10.80 -3.78
N THR A 7 -4.23 -10.67 -2.81
CA THR A 7 -4.94 -9.41 -2.52
C THR A 7 -4.35 -8.82 -1.24
N LEU A 8 -4.02 -7.53 -1.28
CA LEU A 8 -3.59 -6.78 -0.10
C LEU A 8 -4.77 -5.93 0.37
N GLU A 9 -5.18 -6.12 1.62
CA GLU A 9 -6.26 -5.33 2.23
C GLU A 9 -5.67 -4.41 3.31
N PRO A 10 -5.85 -3.08 3.21
CA PRO A 10 -5.42 -2.16 4.26
C PRO A 10 -6.18 -2.40 5.55
N LEU A 11 -5.53 -2.17 6.70
CA LEU A 11 -6.19 -2.23 8.01
C LEU A 11 -7.23 -1.11 8.17
N PHE A 12 -6.89 0.09 7.67
CA PHE A 12 -7.76 1.25 7.49
C PHE A 12 -7.17 2.16 6.41
N ASP A 13 -8.00 3.02 5.82
CA ASP A 13 -7.67 3.76 4.60
C ASP A 13 -6.62 4.86 4.83
N ASP A 14 -6.73 5.63 5.91
CA ASP A 14 -5.92 6.83 6.18
C ASP A 14 -4.61 6.49 6.91
N GLN A 15 -3.68 5.88 6.19
CA GLN A 15 -2.31 5.60 6.63
C GLN A 15 -1.30 6.45 5.84
N GLU A 16 -1.67 7.70 5.52
CA GLU A 16 -0.81 8.66 4.84
C GLU A 16 0.24 9.25 5.79
N LEU A 17 1.47 9.34 5.31
CA LEU A 17 2.57 10.04 5.95
C LEU A 17 3.00 11.20 5.07
N ASP A 18 2.62 12.41 5.47
CA ASP A 18 3.00 13.66 4.80
C ASP A 18 4.37 14.15 5.31
N THR A 19 5.40 13.98 4.48
CA THR A 19 6.75 14.48 4.74
C THR A 19 7.16 15.64 3.83
N ARG A 20 6.20 16.39 3.28
CA ARG A 20 6.48 17.52 2.37
C ARG A 20 7.33 18.62 3.01
N ALA A 21 7.25 18.78 4.32
CA ALA A 21 8.05 19.75 5.07
C ALA A 21 9.55 19.38 5.18
N THR A 22 9.93 18.13 4.88
CA THR A 22 11.31 17.64 5.08
C THR A 22 11.89 17.01 3.81
N THR A 23 11.35 15.86 3.38
CA THR A 23 11.85 15.09 2.23
C THR A 23 11.13 15.44 0.93
N GLY A 24 10.00 16.16 1.01
CA GLY A 24 9.24 16.60 -0.16
C GLY A 24 8.36 15.51 -0.78
N VAL A 25 8.14 14.41 -0.08
CA VAL A 25 7.37 13.25 -0.57
C VAL A 25 6.17 13.00 0.34
N VAL A 26 5.05 12.58 -0.24
CA VAL A 26 3.94 11.96 0.48
C VAL A 26 4.02 10.44 0.30
N TYR A 27 3.96 9.72 1.41
CA TYR A 27 3.91 8.27 1.44
C TYR A 27 2.54 7.80 1.91
N TRP A 28 2.10 6.65 1.43
CA TRP A 28 1.11 5.85 2.13
C TRP A 28 1.86 4.67 2.71
N GLU A 29 1.90 4.58 4.04
CA GLU A 29 2.71 3.63 4.78
C GLU A 29 1.77 2.89 5.74
N GLY A 30 1.28 1.72 5.32
CA GLY A 30 0.17 1.11 6.04
C GLY A 30 0.27 -0.40 6.24
N ALA A 31 -0.24 -0.82 7.40
CA ALA A 31 -0.43 -2.23 7.73
C ALA A 31 -1.50 -2.85 6.82
N VAL A 32 -1.20 -4.04 6.29
CA VAL A 32 -2.08 -4.79 5.38
C VAL A 32 -2.25 -6.25 5.83
N ARG A 33 -3.39 -6.84 5.47
CA ARG A 33 -3.60 -8.29 5.43
C ARG A 33 -3.26 -8.79 4.03
N VAL A 34 -2.64 -9.96 3.96
CA VAL A 34 -2.35 -10.65 2.69
C VAL A 34 -3.35 -11.78 2.54
N LEU A 35 -4.09 -11.79 1.44
CA LEU A 35 -5.05 -12.82 1.11
C LEU A 35 -4.59 -13.59 -0.11
N GLU A 36 -4.77 -14.91 -0.07
CA GLU A 36 -4.61 -15.81 -1.22
C GLU A 36 -5.92 -16.61 -1.33
N HIS A 37 -6.56 -16.59 -2.49
CA HIS A 37 -7.88 -17.21 -2.70
C HIS A 37 -8.95 -16.80 -1.66
N GLY A 38 -8.94 -15.54 -1.22
CA GLY A 38 -9.89 -14.99 -0.25
C GLY A 38 -9.64 -15.36 1.21
N ALA A 39 -8.62 -16.17 1.51
CA ALA A 39 -8.22 -16.50 2.87
C ALA A 39 -7.02 -15.65 3.30
N VAL A 40 -7.04 -15.16 4.55
CA VAL A 40 -5.89 -14.45 5.12
C VAL A 40 -4.73 -15.44 5.31
N VAL A 41 -3.64 -15.21 4.59
CA VAL A 41 -2.41 -16.02 4.64
C VAL A 41 -1.27 -15.29 5.34
N GLY A 42 -1.44 -14.00 5.66
CA GLY A 42 -0.41 -13.23 6.33
C GLY A 42 -0.80 -11.80 6.66
N ARG A 43 0.17 -11.09 7.22
CA ARG A 43 0.14 -9.65 7.53
C ARG A 43 1.45 -9.03 7.07
N GLY A 44 1.41 -7.76 6.70
CA GLY A 44 2.60 -7.05 6.23
C GLY A 44 2.42 -5.53 6.30
N TYR A 45 3.34 -4.84 5.65
CA TYR A 45 3.33 -3.40 5.48
C TYR A 45 3.46 -3.09 3.98
N LEU A 46 2.70 -2.14 3.48
CA LEU A 46 2.75 -1.68 2.10
C LEU A 46 3.15 -0.20 2.11
N GLU A 47 4.19 0.13 1.35
CA GLU A 47 4.62 1.50 1.09
C GLU A 47 4.22 1.87 -0.34
N LEU A 48 3.51 2.98 -0.49
CA LEU A 48 3.21 3.60 -1.77
C LEU A 48 3.77 5.02 -1.79
N THR A 49 4.39 5.40 -2.90
CA THR A 49 4.89 6.75 -3.14
C THR A 49 4.57 7.16 -4.58
N GLY A 50 4.64 8.45 -4.89
CA GLY A 50 4.40 8.98 -6.24
C GLY A 50 2.93 8.92 -6.69
N TYR A 51 1.99 8.63 -5.78
CA TYR A 51 0.55 8.77 -6.04
C TYR A 51 0.07 10.22 -5.86
N GLU A 52 0.82 11.03 -5.10
CA GLU A 52 0.64 12.48 -5.07
C GLU A 52 1.07 13.04 -6.43
N GLY A 53 0.13 13.67 -7.14
CA GLY A 53 0.40 14.30 -8.42
C GLY A 53 -0.70 14.04 -9.45
N ARG A 54 -0.58 14.71 -10.59
CA ARG A 54 -1.52 14.55 -11.70
C ARG A 54 -1.21 13.26 -12.44
N VAL A 55 -2.14 12.30 -12.42
CA VAL A 55 -2.13 11.17 -13.35
C VAL A 55 -2.31 11.75 -14.76
N ILE A 56 -1.29 11.63 -15.61
CA ILE A 56 -1.38 11.98 -17.03
C ILE A 56 -1.73 10.69 -17.76
N PHE A 57 -2.96 10.61 -18.29
CA PHE A 57 -3.37 9.58 -19.24
C PHE A 57 -3.09 10.05 -20.67
#